data_AF-A0A2K5KZS6-F1
#
_entry.id   AF-A0A2K5KZS6-F1
#
_cell.length_a   1.000
_cell.length_b   1.000
_cell.length_c   1.000
_cell.angle_alpha   90.00
_cell.angle_beta   90.00
_cell.angle_gamma   90.00
#
_symmetry.space_group_name_H-M   'P 1'
#
loop_
_entity.id
_entity.type
_entity.pdbx_description
1 polymer ?
#
loop_
_entity_poly.entity_id
_entity_poly.type
_entity_poly.pdbx_seq_one_letter_code
_entity_poly.pdbx_strand_id
1 'polypeptide(L)'
;MNKGENDYAAAGPKAHPGGEGDVPQSLPRFLVAHCGDPASWIYSDQKCDGTNNCGDLTVCSPCGLGWWHCPSTFFKYCDCIPRRLCRDHIQYCSDWSDEYACPGP
;
A
#
# COMPACT_ATOMS: atom_id res chain seq x y z
N MET A 1 -5.52 -4.43 48.95
CA MET A 1 -4.84 -4.22 47.67
C MET A 1 -4.43 -5.57 47.12
N ASN A 2 -4.99 -6.00 46.00
CA ASN A 2 -4.41 -7.09 45.21
C ASN A 2 -4.49 -6.72 43.73
N LYS A 3 -3.36 -6.95 43.07
CA LYS A 3 -2.95 -6.47 41.74
C LYS A 3 -3.95 -6.84 40.65
N GLY A 4 -4.24 -5.87 39.78
CA GLY A 4 -4.78 -6.13 38.46
C GLY A 4 -3.73 -6.87 37.62
N GLU A 5 -4.10 -8.04 37.12
CA GLU A 5 -3.35 -8.75 36.09
C GLU A 5 -3.72 -8.15 34.74
N ASN A 6 -2.71 -7.67 34.03
CA ASN A 6 -2.85 -7.07 32.72
C ASN A 6 -3.02 -8.17 31.68
N ASP A 7 -4.23 -8.24 31.11
CA ASP A 7 -4.52 -9.02 29.90
C ASP A 7 -3.80 -8.40 28.70
N TYR A 8 -2.52 -8.75 28.52
CA TYR A 8 -1.91 -8.70 27.20
C TYR A 8 -2.22 -10.03 26.52
N ALA A 9 -3.45 -10.12 25.99
CA ALA A 9 -3.78 -11.14 25.02
C ALA A 9 -2.75 -11.03 23.89
N ALA A 10 -1.84 -12.01 23.83
CA ALA A 10 -0.99 -12.20 22.67
C ALA A 10 -1.92 -12.26 21.46
N ALA A 11 -1.86 -11.25 20.59
CA ALA A 11 -2.51 -11.32 19.31
C ALA A 11 -2.05 -12.64 18.69
N GLY A 12 -2.98 -13.58 18.52
CA GLY A 12 -2.72 -14.80 17.77
C GLY A 12 -2.15 -14.44 16.40
N PRO A 13 -1.54 -15.39 15.67
CA PRO A 13 -0.96 -15.10 14.36
C PRO A 13 -2.05 -14.42 13.54
N LYS A 14 -1.87 -13.12 13.30
CA LYS A 14 -2.80 -12.36 12.47
C LYS A 14 -2.72 -13.08 11.13
N ALA A 15 -3.86 -13.63 10.69
CA ALA A 15 -3.93 -14.23 9.37
C ALA A 15 -3.39 -13.19 8.39
N HIS A 16 -2.18 -13.45 7.88
CA HIS A 16 -1.57 -12.63 6.85
C HIS A 16 -2.59 -12.64 5.71
N PRO A 17 -3.08 -11.48 5.25
CA PRO A 17 -4.14 -11.51 4.25
C PRO A 17 -3.57 -11.85 2.86
N GLY A 18 -2.25 -11.89 2.76
CA GLY A 18 -1.50 -12.43 1.64
C GLY A 18 -1.27 -13.94 1.70
N GLY A 19 -0.99 -14.53 0.55
CA GLY A 19 -0.61 -15.95 0.45
C GLY A 19 0.90 -16.11 0.35
N GLU A 20 1.35 -17.29 0.76
CA GLU A 20 2.70 -17.81 0.48
C GLU A 20 2.60 -18.82 -0.66
N GLY A 21 3.48 -18.72 -1.66
CA GLY A 21 3.50 -19.56 -2.85
C GLY A 21 2.68 -19.00 -4.02
N ASP A 22 2.30 -19.88 -4.95
CA ASP A 22 1.67 -19.48 -6.21
C ASP A 22 0.33 -18.75 -6.00
N VAL A 23 0.16 -17.64 -6.72
CA VAL A 23 -1.09 -16.90 -6.80
C VAL A 23 -2.16 -17.77 -7.47
N PRO A 24 -3.36 -17.95 -6.89
CA PRO A 24 -4.43 -18.72 -7.51
C PRO A 24 -4.77 -18.22 -8.92
N GLN A 25 -4.89 -19.13 -9.89
CA GLN A 25 -5.19 -18.80 -11.28
C GLN A 25 -6.53 -18.05 -11.46
N SER A 26 -7.46 -18.21 -10.52
CA SER A 26 -8.75 -17.51 -10.50
C SER A 26 -8.64 -16.05 -10.05
N LEU A 27 -7.54 -15.66 -9.39
CA LEU A 27 -7.35 -14.32 -8.87
C LEU A 27 -6.79 -13.40 -9.98
N PRO A 28 -7.50 -12.33 -10.37
CA PRO A 28 -6.99 -11.38 -11.34
C PRO A 28 -5.66 -10.76 -10.89
N ARG A 29 -4.68 -10.72 -11.79
CA ARG A 29 -3.32 -10.22 -11.49
C ARG A 29 -3.29 -8.80 -10.92
N PHE A 30 -4.25 -7.94 -11.28
CA PHE A 30 -4.29 -6.55 -10.80
C PHE A 30 -4.67 -6.42 -9.31
N LEU A 31 -5.24 -7.47 -8.71
CA LEU A 31 -5.58 -7.54 -7.29
C LEU A 31 -4.41 -8.04 -6.43
N VAL A 32 -3.27 -8.33 -7.03
CA VAL A 32 -2.12 -8.94 -6.35
C VAL A 32 -0.90 -8.03 -6.43
N ALA A 33 -0.24 -7.86 -5.30
CA ALA A 33 1.08 -7.25 -5.20
C ALA A 33 2.05 -8.25 -4.56
N HIS A 34 3.17 -8.52 -5.21
CA HIS A 34 4.24 -9.33 -4.62
C HIS A 34 5.06 -8.49 -3.63
N CYS A 35 5.49 -9.14 -2.56
CA CYS A 35 6.42 -8.57 -1.58
C CYS A 35 7.85 -8.53 -2.15
N GLY A 36 8.83 -8.11 -1.33
CA GLY A 36 10.25 -8.24 -1.71
C GLY A 36 10.66 -9.70 -2.00
N ASP A 37 10.07 -10.65 -1.26
CA ASP A 37 10.12 -12.08 -1.60
C ASP A 37 9.10 -12.38 -2.73
N PRO A 38 9.53 -12.90 -3.89
CA PRO A 38 8.62 -13.27 -4.97
C PRO A 38 7.59 -14.36 -4.59
N ALA A 39 7.88 -15.19 -3.59
CA ALA A 39 6.99 -16.24 -3.11
C ALA A 39 5.88 -15.69 -2.19
N SER A 40 6.06 -14.51 -1.62
CA SER A 40 5.05 -13.86 -0.78
C SER A 40 4.29 -12.79 -1.57
N TRP A 41 2.98 -12.74 -1.39
CA TRP A 41 2.13 -11.75 -2.04
C TRP A 41 1.01 -11.31 -1.13
N ILE A 42 0.50 -10.10 -1.36
CA ILE A 42 -0.60 -9.47 -0.64
C ILE A 42 -1.67 -8.99 -1.64
N TYR A 43 -2.84 -8.62 -1.14
CA TYR A 43 -3.81 -7.92 -1.99
C TYR A 43 -3.30 -6.51 -2.34
N SER A 44 -3.61 -6.01 -3.53
CA SER A 44 -3.12 -4.71 -4.00
C SER A 44 -3.52 -3.55 -3.09
N ASP A 45 -4.68 -3.61 -2.44
CA ASP A 45 -5.17 -2.61 -1.50
C ASP A 45 -4.40 -2.59 -0.18
N GLN A 46 -3.69 -3.66 0.14
CA GLN A 46 -2.89 -3.81 1.36
C GLN A 46 -1.45 -3.32 1.24
N LYS A 47 -1.02 -2.94 0.04
CA LYS A 47 0.38 -2.56 -0.21
C LYS A 47 0.80 -1.31 0.57
N CYS A 48 -0.14 -0.39 0.77
CA CYS A 48 0.12 0.96 1.28
C CYS A 48 -1.01 1.41 2.23
N ASP A 49 -1.60 0.45 2.95
CA ASP A 49 -2.71 0.68 3.89
C ASP A 49 -2.25 1.08 5.32
N GLY A 50 -0.94 1.30 5.51
CA GLY A 50 -0.32 1.60 6.80
C GLY A 50 -0.01 0.37 7.66
N THR A 51 -0.32 -0.84 7.18
CA THR A 51 0.04 -2.10 7.82
C THR A 51 1.20 -2.77 7.07
N ASN A 52 2.15 -3.32 7.81
CA ASN A 52 3.21 -4.15 7.22
C ASN A 52 2.67 -5.56 6.92
N ASN A 53 1.92 -5.69 5.83
CA ASN A 53 1.29 -6.95 5.44
C ASN A 53 2.31 -8.00 4.92
N CYS A 54 3.42 -7.54 4.32
CA CYS A 54 4.49 -8.40 3.82
C CYS A 54 5.47 -8.86 4.92
N GLY A 55 5.46 -8.21 6.09
CA GLY A 55 6.39 -8.52 7.18
C GLY A 55 7.84 -8.10 6.90
N ASP A 56 8.11 -7.47 5.76
CA ASP A 56 9.38 -6.85 5.43
C ASP A 56 9.42 -5.43 6.02
N LEU A 57 10.60 -4.92 6.41
CA LEU A 57 10.72 -3.53 6.89
C LEU A 57 10.57 -2.51 5.74
N THR A 58 9.86 -2.86 4.66
CA THR A 58 9.67 -1.95 3.53
C THR A 58 8.65 -0.90 3.91
N VAL A 59 9.15 0.17 4.53
CA VAL A 59 8.52 1.47 4.46
C VAL A 59 8.38 1.83 2.97
N CYS A 60 7.21 2.32 2.56
CA CYS A 60 6.98 2.81 1.21
C CYS A 60 8.15 3.73 0.82
N SER A 61 8.88 3.35 -0.23
CA SER A 61 10.04 4.14 -0.66
C SER A 61 9.58 5.56 -0.99
N PRO A 62 10.37 6.60 -0.65
CA PRO A 62 10.04 7.96 -1.02
C PRO A 62 9.86 8.05 -2.54
N CYS A 63 8.96 8.94 -2.98
CA CYS A 63 8.69 9.11 -4.39
C CYS A 63 9.97 9.48 -5.16
N GLY A 64 10.25 8.75 -6.25
CA GLY A 64 11.41 9.01 -7.09
C GLY A 64 11.29 10.31 -7.89
N LEU A 65 12.37 10.70 -8.57
CA LEU A 65 12.34 11.82 -9.52
C LEU A 65 11.26 11.60 -10.58
N GLY A 66 10.47 12.64 -10.86
CA GLY A 66 9.35 12.57 -11.81
C GLY A 66 8.02 12.06 -11.22
N TRP A 67 7.97 11.81 -9.92
CA TRP A 67 6.75 11.45 -9.20
C TRP A 67 6.28 12.59 -8.29
N TRP A 68 4.97 12.64 -8.03
CA TRP A 68 4.31 13.55 -7.10
C TRP A 68 3.79 12.77 -5.90
N HIS A 69 4.10 13.25 -4.70
CA HIS A 69 3.68 12.61 -3.45
C HIS A 69 2.28 13.10 -3.04
N CYS A 70 1.34 12.18 -2.90
CA CYS A 70 -0.02 12.43 -2.43
C CYS A 70 -0.72 11.13 -2.05
N PRO A 71 -1.75 11.13 -1.19
CA PRO A 71 -2.57 9.96 -0.93
C PRO A 71 -3.41 9.58 -2.17
N SER A 72 -3.05 8.51 -2.89
CA SER A 72 -3.70 8.17 -4.17
C SER A 72 -5.07 7.52 -4.01
N THR A 73 -5.97 7.78 -4.97
CA THR A 73 -7.23 7.05 -5.16
C THR A 73 -7.04 5.66 -5.78
N PHE A 74 -5.86 5.37 -6.34
CA PHE A 74 -5.55 4.09 -6.97
C PHE A 74 -4.43 3.36 -6.22
N PHE A 75 -4.73 2.15 -5.73
CA PHE A 75 -3.78 1.32 -4.97
C PHE A 75 -2.43 1.08 -5.66
N LYS A 76 -2.42 1.01 -7.00
CA LYS A 76 -1.19 0.83 -7.79
C LYS A 76 -0.18 1.98 -7.62
N TYR A 77 -0.62 3.17 -7.24
CA TYR A 77 0.22 4.35 -7.08
C TYR A 77 0.62 4.59 -5.62
N CYS A 78 -0.04 3.94 -4.65
CA CYS A 78 0.22 4.19 -3.23
C CYS A 78 0.21 5.69 -2.92
N ASP A 79 1.34 6.24 -2.44
CA ASP A 79 1.48 7.67 -2.18
C ASP A 79 2.25 8.44 -3.25
N CYS A 80 2.44 7.85 -4.44
CA CYS A 80 3.25 8.43 -5.52
C CYS A 80 2.56 8.27 -6.88
N ILE A 81 2.15 9.37 -7.49
CA ILE A 81 1.64 9.38 -8.88
C ILE A 81 2.71 9.92 -9.85
N PRO A 82 2.75 9.50 -11.12
CA PRO A 82 3.65 10.10 -12.12
C PRO A 82 3.28 11.56 -12.37
N ARG A 83 4.26 12.49 -12.40
CA ARG A 83 3.99 13.92 -12.68
C ARG A 83 3.33 14.19 -14.03
N ARG A 84 3.48 13.27 -15.00
CA ARG A 84 2.77 13.35 -16.30
C ARG A 84 1.25 13.28 -16.17
N LEU A 85 0.73 12.83 -15.03
CA LEU A 85 -0.71 12.76 -14.73
C LEU A 85 -1.21 14.02 -14.02
N CYS A 86 -0.32 14.94 -13.62
CA CYS A 86 -0.74 16.16 -12.94
C CYS A 86 -1.43 17.11 -13.90
N ARG A 87 -2.56 17.69 -13.45
CA ARG A 87 -3.37 18.66 -14.21
C ARG A 87 -3.91 18.07 -15.52
N ASP A 88 -4.27 16.79 -15.50
CA ASP A 88 -4.86 16.11 -16.65
C ASP A 88 -6.41 16.07 -16.58
N HIS A 89 -7.00 16.66 -15.53
CA HIS A 89 -8.43 16.69 -15.20
C HIS A 89 -9.02 15.35 -14.73
N ILE A 90 -8.19 14.38 -14.37
CA ILE A 90 -8.59 13.12 -13.75
C ILE A 90 -8.05 13.09 -12.32
N GLN A 91 -8.90 12.74 -11.35
CA GLN A 91 -8.48 12.65 -9.96
C GLN A 91 -7.69 11.36 -9.67
N TYR A 92 -6.39 11.49 -9.43
CA TYR A 92 -5.50 10.45 -8.91
C TYR A 92 -5.14 10.64 -7.45
N CYS A 93 -5.17 11.87 -6.91
CA CYS A 93 -4.96 12.13 -5.49
C CYS A 93 -6.31 12.37 -4.79
N SER A 94 -6.51 11.73 -3.63
CA SER A 94 -7.75 11.89 -2.85
C SER A 94 -7.94 13.31 -2.34
N ASP A 95 -6.84 14.05 -2.15
CA ASP A 95 -6.81 15.45 -1.72
C ASP A 95 -6.82 16.47 -2.87
N TRP A 96 -6.97 16.02 -4.13
CA TRP A 96 -6.89 16.84 -5.34
C TRP A 96 -5.55 17.56 -5.56
N SER A 97 -4.50 17.17 -4.85
CA SER A 97 -3.19 17.83 -4.98
C SER A 97 -2.55 17.64 -6.36
N ASP A 98 -2.90 16.58 -7.10
CA ASP A 98 -2.54 16.38 -8.50
C ASP A 98 -3.03 17.48 -9.43
N GLU A 99 -4.22 18.00 -9.16
CA GLU A 99 -4.87 19.00 -10.01
C GLU A 99 -4.56 20.43 -9.57
N TYR A 100 -4.49 20.68 -8.26
CA TYR A 100 -4.33 22.05 -7.74
C TYR A 100 -2.91 22.42 -7.31
N ALA A 101 -2.10 21.45 -6.88
CA ALA A 101 -0.78 21.73 -6.29
C ALA A 101 0.39 21.22 -7.15
N CYS A 102 0.23 20.05 -7.77
CA CYS A 102 1.30 19.43 -8.54
C CYS A 102 1.70 20.33 -9.72
N PRO A 103 2.99 20.63 -9.89
CA PRO A 103 3.47 21.27 -11.10
C PRO A 103 3.34 20.25 -12.24
N GLY A 104 2.59 20.61 -13.28
CA GLY A 104 2.39 19.79 -14.49
C GLY A 104 3.70 19.27 -15.12
N PRO A 105 3.63 18.39 -16.13
CA PRO A 105 4.78 17.64 -16.66
C PRO A 105 6.05 18.47 -16.92
#